data_AF-A0A2E2WA04-F1
#
_entry.id   AF-A0A2E2WA04-F1
#
_cell.length_a   1.000
_cell.length_b   1.000
_cell.length_c   1.000
_cell.angle_alpha   90.00
_cell.angle_beta   90.00
_cell.angle_gamma   90.00
#
_symmetry.space_group_name_H-M   'P 1'
#
loop_
_entity.id
_entity.type
_entity.pdbx_description
1 polymer ?
#
loop_
_entity_poly.entity_id
_entity_poly.type
_entity_poly.pdbx_seq_one_letter_code
_entity_poly.pdbx_strand_id
1 'polypeptide(L)'
;KPLEANTTNIDFIVEDKKVVFIDDVLYTGRSIRSALTAIQSFGRPLEIELLTLIDRRFSRHLPIQPDYRGRQVDAIGNEKVKVCWQENEGEDAVYLIKS
;
A
#
# COMPACT_ATOMS: atom_id res chain seq x y z
N LYS A 1 10.47 7.16 23.19
CA LYS A 1 10.16 8.36 22.39
C LYS A 1 8.82 8.14 21.70
N PRO A 2 7.94 9.16 21.59
CA PRO A 2 6.75 9.04 20.75
C PRO A 2 7.19 8.74 19.31
N LEU A 3 6.42 7.94 18.58
CA LEU A 3 6.62 7.78 17.14
C LEU A 3 6.26 9.11 16.48
N GLU A 4 7.22 9.77 15.84
CA GLU A 4 6.93 10.91 14.98
C GLU A 4 6.25 10.41 13.70
N ALA A 5 5.23 11.13 13.24
CA ALA A 5 4.60 10.80 11.97
C ALA A 5 5.61 11.03 10.84
N ASN A 6 5.75 10.05 9.94
CA ASN A 6 6.55 10.23 8.74
C ASN A 6 6.03 11.43 7.95
N THR A 7 6.90 12.41 7.69
CA THR A 7 6.60 13.54 6.82
C THR A 7 6.74 13.10 5.36
N THR A 8 5.68 13.31 4.59
CA THR A 8 5.71 13.11 3.13
C THR A 8 6.07 14.44 2.50
N ASN A 9 7.16 14.51 1.74
CA ASN A 9 7.48 15.66 0.92
C ASN A 9 7.20 15.31 -0.55
N ILE A 10 6.35 16.11 -1.20
CA ILE A 10 6.06 16.00 -2.63
C ILE A 10 6.39 17.36 -3.23
N ASP A 11 7.44 17.42 -4.03
CA ASP A 11 7.95 18.67 -4.61
C ASP A 11 7.12 19.15 -5.82
N PHE A 12 5.90 18.64 -5.97
CA PHE A 12 4.97 18.97 -7.05
C PHE A 12 3.52 18.93 -6.59
N ILE A 13 2.67 19.63 -7.32
CA ILE A 13 1.21 19.68 -7.09
C ILE A 13 0.54 18.52 -7.83
N VAL A 14 -0.44 17.89 -7.20
CA VAL A 14 -1.21 16.77 -7.80
C VAL A 14 -2.54 17.21 -8.44
N GLU A 15 -2.86 18.51 -8.41
CA GLU A 15 -4.07 19.08 -9.03
C GLU A 15 -4.23 18.62 -10.48
N ASP A 16 -5.42 18.10 -10.80
CA ASP A 16 -5.82 17.60 -12.11
C ASP A 16 -4.91 16.48 -12.68
N LYS A 17 -4.07 15.86 -11.84
CA LYS A 17 -3.24 14.72 -12.24
C LYS A 17 -3.97 13.40 -12.00
N LYS A 18 -3.65 12.41 -12.84
CA LYS A 18 -3.94 11.00 -12.54
C LYS A 18 -2.84 10.47 -11.64
N VAL A 19 -3.21 9.96 -10.47
CA VAL A 19 -2.26 9.48 -9.47
C VAL A 19 -2.46 7.99 -9.27
N VAL A 20 -1.35 7.23 -9.28
CA VAL A 20 -1.36 5.80 -8.93
C VAL A 20 -0.62 5.64 -7.61
N PHE A 21 -1.33 5.18 -6.58
CA PHE A 21 -0.69 4.71 -5.35
C PHE A 21 -0.09 3.32 -5.58
N ILE A 22 1.10 3.10 -5.03
CA ILE A 22 1.83 1.84 -5.14
C ILE A 22 2.09 1.31 -3.73
N ASP A 23 1.70 0.07 -3.47
CA ASP A 23 1.92 -0.62 -2.20
C ASP A 23 2.41 -2.05 -2.44
N ASP A 24 3.21 -2.59 -1.53
CA ASP A 24 3.71 -3.96 -1.66
C ASP A 24 2.63 -4.98 -1.28
N VAL A 25 1.97 -4.78 -0.15
CA VAL A 25 0.96 -5.68 0.40
C VAL A 25 -0.26 -4.93 0.86
N LEU A 26 -1.33 -5.03 0.09
CA LEU A 26 -2.59 -4.43 0.46
C LEU A 26 -3.34 -5.31 1.48
N TYR A 27 -3.21 -4.97 2.77
CA TYR A 27 -3.76 -5.74 3.90
C TYR A 27 -5.08 -5.20 4.47
N THR A 28 -5.06 -4.34 5.48
CA THR A 28 -6.30 -3.78 6.09
C THR A 28 -6.87 -2.60 5.30
N GLY A 29 -6.07 -2.00 4.42
CA GLY A 29 -6.37 -0.76 3.70
C GLY A 29 -6.04 0.52 4.47
N ARG A 30 -5.58 0.45 5.72
CA ARG A 30 -5.31 1.64 6.55
C ARG A 30 -4.19 2.52 5.98
N SER A 31 -3.11 1.94 5.45
CA SER A 31 -2.02 2.70 4.81
C SER A 31 -2.52 3.51 3.61
N ILE A 32 -3.33 2.88 2.74
CA ILE A 32 -3.94 3.57 1.60
C ILE A 32 -4.92 4.65 2.05
N ARG A 33 -5.71 4.41 3.11
CA ARG A 33 -6.57 5.45 3.66
C ARG A 33 -5.79 6.66 4.17
N SER A 34 -4.65 6.43 4.82
CA SER A 34 -3.75 7.50 5.23
C SER A 34 -3.17 8.25 4.02
N ALA A 35 -2.77 7.54 2.96
CA ALA A 35 -2.30 8.15 1.72
C ALA A 35 -3.39 9.01 1.04
N LEU A 36 -4.63 8.51 0.98
CA LEU A 36 -5.80 9.25 0.48
C LEU A 36 -6.07 10.53 1.28
N THR A 37 -5.80 10.54 2.59
CA THR A 37 -5.89 11.76 3.40
C THR A 37 -4.70 12.69 3.15
N ALA A 38 -3.49 12.16 3.11
CA ALA A 38 -2.27 12.95 2.92
C ALA A 38 -2.25 13.67 1.56
N ILE A 39 -2.72 13.02 0.49
CA ILE A 39 -2.66 13.58 -0.86
C ILE A 39 -3.50 14.86 -1.01
N GLN A 40 -4.55 15.03 -0.20
CA GLN A 40 -5.40 16.23 -0.22
C GLN A 40 -4.63 17.51 0.14
N SER A 41 -3.53 17.39 0.89
CA SER A 41 -2.65 18.51 1.22
C SER A 41 -1.82 18.99 0.03
N PHE A 42 -1.75 18.21 -1.06
CA PHE A 42 -0.92 18.47 -2.24
C PHE A 42 -1.74 18.84 -3.49
N GLY A 43 -3.08 18.90 -3.38
CA GLY A 43 -4.01 19.22 -4.47
C GLY A 43 -5.15 18.20 -4.59
N ARG A 44 -5.98 18.36 -5.61
CA ARG A 44 -7.07 17.44 -5.97
C ARG A 44 -6.73 16.69 -7.26
N PRO A 45 -6.33 15.42 -7.17
CA PRO A 45 -6.13 14.59 -8.34
C PRO A 45 -7.40 14.48 -9.19
N LEU A 46 -7.23 14.40 -10.50
CA LEU A 46 -8.31 14.06 -11.45
C LEU A 46 -8.83 12.64 -11.20
N GLU A 47 -7.92 11.73 -10.86
CA GLU A 47 -8.19 10.31 -10.65
C GLU A 47 -7.14 9.74 -9.69
N ILE A 48 -7.55 8.79 -8.86
CA ILE A 48 -6.64 8.03 -7.97
C ILE A 48 -6.89 6.55 -8.22
N GLU A 49 -5.83 5.85 -8.60
CA GLU A 49 -5.80 4.39 -8.76
C GLU A 49 -4.84 3.76 -7.74
N LEU A 50 -4.96 2.46 -7.53
CA LEU A 50 -4.15 1.70 -6.61
C LEU A 50 -3.54 0.46 -7.28
N LEU A 51 -2.21 0.42 -7.31
CA LEU A 51 -1.41 -0.73 -7.73
C LEU A 51 -0.79 -1.41 -6.52
N THR A 52 -0.93 -2.74 -6.47
CA THR A 52 -0.41 -3.53 -5.35
C THR A 52 0.31 -4.77 -5.86
N LEU A 53 1.44 -5.13 -5.25
CA LEU A 53 2.10 -6.39 -5.61
C LEU A 53 1.28 -7.59 -5.11
N ILE A 54 0.85 -7.56 -3.83
CA ILE A 54 0.08 -8.64 -3.19
C ILE A 54 -1.23 -8.11 -2.59
N ASP A 55 -2.35 -8.74 -2.95
CA ASP A 55 -3.68 -8.44 -2.41
C ASP A 55 -4.14 -9.49 -1.39
N ARG A 56 -4.22 -9.11 -0.11
CA ARG A 56 -4.74 -9.93 1.01
C ARG A 56 -6.22 -9.67 1.26
N ARG A 57 -7.08 -10.14 0.35
CA ARG A 57 -8.51 -9.77 0.31
C ARG A 57 -9.33 -10.05 1.58
N PHE A 58 -9.04 -11.12 2.32
CA PHE A 58 -9.91 -11.58 3.42
C PHE A 58 -9.69 -10.86 4.75
N SER A 59 -8.82 -9.86 4.79
CA SER A 59 -8.50 -9.12 6.01
C SER A 59 -8.73 -7.62 5.88
N ARG A 60 -9.60 -7.23 4.94
CA ARG A 60 -10.00 -5.83 4.71
C ARG A 60 -10.75 -5.29 5.91
N HIS A 61 -10.32 -4.14 6.41
CA HIS A 61 -11.08 -3.35 7.40
C HIS A 61 -11.78 -2.15 6.75
N LEU A 62 -11.34 -1.76 5.57
CA LEU A 62 -11.86 -0.66 4.79
C LEU A 62 -12.27 -1.16 3.41
N PRO A 63 -13.32 -0.58 2.78
CA PRO A 63 -13.78 -0.94 1.44
C PRO A 63 -12.84 -0.36 0.38
N ILE A 64 -11.57 -0.77 0.41
CA ILE A 64 -10.50 -0.34 -0.50
C ILE A 64 -10.05 -1.58 -1.29
N GLN A 65 -10.05 -1.47 -2.62
CA GLN A 65 -9.59 -2.52 -3.52
C GLN A 65 -8.56 -1.94 -4.49
N PRO A 66 -7.60 -2.74 -4.97
CA PRO A 66 -6.65 -2.29 -5.97
C PRO A 66 -7.28 -2.30 -7.36
N ASP A 67 -6.92 -1.34 -8.19
CA ASP A 67 -7.20 -1.33 -9.63
C ASP A 67 -6.25 -2.29 -10.36
N TYR A 68 -5.00 -2.37 -9.88
CA TYR A 68 -3.96 -3.24 -10.39
C TYR A 68 -3.41 -4.14 -9.28
N ARG A 69 -3.33 -5.44 -9.52
CA ARG A 69 -2.75 -6.39 -8.58
C ARG A 69 -1.79 -7.35 -9.27
N GLY A 70 -0.66 -7.62 -8.64
CA GLY A 70 0.25 -8.68 -9.05
C GLY A 70 -0.36 -10.06 -8.76
N ARG A 71 -0.48 -10.41 -7.47
CA ARG A 71 -1.06 -11.69 -7.04
C ARG A 71 -2.02 -11.51 -5.87
N GLN A 72 -3.13 -12.22 -5.91
CA GLN A 72 -4.05 -12.32 -4.78
C GLN A 72 -3.67 -13.55 -3.93
N VAL A 73 -3.64 -13.39 -2.61
CA VAL A 73 -3.34 -14.47 -1.68
C VAL A 73 -4.35 -14.51 -0.54
N ASP A 74 -4.74 -15.72 -0.18
CA ASP A 74 -5.64 -15.96 0.94
C ASP A 74 -4.76 -16.26 2.17
N ALA A 75 -4.43 -15.21 2.94
CA ALA A 75 -3.74 -15.35 4.21
C ALA A 75 -4.77 -15.60 5.32
N ILE A 76 -4.73 -16.78 5.95
CA ILE A 76 -5.76 -17.23 6.91
C ILE A 76 -5.15 -17.30 8.31
N GLY A 77 -5.92 -16.90 9.33
CA GLY A 77 -5.48 -16.93 10.72
C GLY A 77 -4.30 -15.98 10.98
N ASN A 78 -3.22 -16.48 11.58
CA ASN A 78 -2.04 -15.71 11.97
C ASN A 78 -1.00 -15.56 10.84
N GLU A 79 -1.35 -15.78 9.59
CA GLU A 79 -0.40 -15.64 8.49
C GLU A 79 -0.11 -14.18 8.12
N LYS A 80 1.13 -13.93 7.69
CA LYS A 80 1.61 -12.65 7.17
C LYS A 80 2.29 -12.86 5.84
N VAL A 81 2.09 -11.90 4.94
CA VAL A 81 2.89 -11.79 3.72
C VAL A 81 4.15 -11.01 4.06
N LYS A 82 5.31 -11.57 3.73
CA LYS A 82 6.61 -10.88 3.78
C LYS A 82 7.10 -10.71 2.36
N VAL A 83 7.34 -9.46 1.97
CA VAL A 83 8.02 -9.13 0.71
C VAL A 83 9.49 -8.90 1.03
N CYS A 84 10.36 -9.54 0.27
CA CYS A 84 11.81 -9.41 0.34
C CYS A 84 12.29 -8.75 -0.96
N TRP A 85 13.24 -7.83 -0.82
CA TRP A 85 13.88 -7.14 -1.93
C TRP A 85 15.36 -7.50 -1.96
N GLN A 86 15.93 -7.64 -3.16
CA GLN A 86 17.35 -7.96 -3.36
C GLN A 86 18.28 -7.02 -2.56
N GLU A 87 17.94 -5.73 -2.47
CA GLU A 87 18.71 -4.69 -1.81
C GLU A 87 18.71 -4.80 -0.27
N ASN A 88 17.67 -5.42 0.30
CA ASN A 88 17.42 -5.44 1.74
C ASN A 88 17.69 -6.83 2.35
N GLU A 89 17.25 -7.89 1.67
CA GLU A 89 17.34 -9.28 2.14
C GLU A 89 18.25 -10.18 1.30
N GLY A 90 18.75 -9.70 0.15
CA GLY A 90 19.62 -10.48 -0.73
C GLY A 90 18.88 -11.41 -1.70
N GLU A 91 17.56 -11.31 -1.77
CA GLU A 91 16.70 -12.02 -2.74
C GLU A 91 15.42 -11.24 -3.02
N ASP A 92 14.90 -11.35 -4.25
CA ASP A 92 13.54 -10.93 -4.59
C ASP A 92 12.56 -12.08 -4.35
N ALA A 93 11.77 -11.99 -3.28
CA ALA A 93 10.87 -13.07 -2.89
C ALA A 93 9.61 -12.59 -2.16
N VAL A 94 8.54 -13.37 -2.25
CA VAL A 94 7.31 -13.17 -1.47
C VAL A 94 6.99 -14.44 -0.71
N TYR A 95 6.95 -14.33 0.62
CA TYR A 95 6.68 -15.44 1.52
C TYR A 95 5.35 -15.28 2.25
N LEU A 96 4.66 -16.40 2.48
CA LEU A 96 3.59 -16.50 3.45
C LEU A 96 4.14 -17.17 4.71
N ILE A 97 4.21 -16.42 5.81
CA ILE A 97 4.81 -16.86 7.07
C ILE A 97 3.77 -16.87 8.19
N LYS A 98 3.95 -17.73 9.19
CA LYS A 98 3.15 -17.68 10.42
C LYS A 98 3.68 -16.58 11.35
N SER A 99 2.76 -15.79 11.91
CA SER A 99 3.05 -14.79 12.96
C SER A 99 3.31 -15.42 14.31
#